data_AF-A0A180FJG8-F1
#
_entry.id   AF-A0A180FJG8-F1
#
_cell.length_a   1.000
_cell.length_b   1.000
_cell.length_c   1.000
_cell.angle_alpha   90.00
_cell.angle_beta   90.00
_cell.angle_gamma   90.00
#
_symmetry.space_group_name_H-M   'P 1'
#
loop_
_entity.id
_entity.type
_entity.pdbx_description
1 polymer ?
#
loop_
_entity_poly.entity_id
_entity_poly.type
_entity_poly.pdbx_seq_one_letter_code
_entity_poly.pdbx_strand_id
1 'polypeptide(L)'
;MDTSTITKSKSKVVQSEYRKHPCGEYTANDMIGAWEKGYREGYENILGNISKITELANSALRVMQEFHANVLAKNGCRGIFLKMLPQSAHFIIALDSDIYFDDDICRPIYNDAAEITRQTLFISISFMPCTTDDSIDRVALENDYYIEITR
;
A
#
# COMPACT_ATOMS: atom_id res chain seq x y z
N MET A 1 32.69 -27.61 52.31
CA MET A 1 32.70 -26.88 51.03
C MET A 1 31.37 -27.14 50.37
N ASP A 2 30.55 -26.10 50.33
CA ASP A 2 29.31 -26.03 49.56
C ASP A 2 29.58 -26.20 48.07
N THR A 3 28.71 -26.91 47.37
CA THR A 3 28.29 -26.50 46.03
C THR A 3 26.88 -27.00 45.74
N SER A 4 25.99 -26.02 45.62
CA SER A 4 24.56 -26.11 45.38
C SER A 4 24.15 -26.82 44.08
N THR A 5 23.00 -27.46 44.18
CA THR A 5 22.11 -27.97 43.14
C THR A 5 21.67 -26.87 42.17
N ILE A 6 21.63 -27.17 40.87
CA ILE A 6 20.77 -26.45 39.91
C ILE A 6 19.86 -27.47 39.24
N THR A 7 18.68 -27.68 39.82
CA THR A 7 17.60 -28.44 39.21
C THR A 7 16.91 -27.53 38.19
N LYS A 8 16.92 -27.91 36.90
CA LYS A 8 16.16 -27.24 35.84
C LYS A 8 14.67 -27.23 36.21
N SER A 9 14.18 -26.07 36.62
CA SER A 9 12.75 -25.83 36.79
C SER A 9 12.10 -25.82 35.41
N LYS A 10 11.24 -26.80 35.14
CA LYS A 10 10.37 -26.82 33.97
C LYS A 10 9.54 -25.54 34.00
N SER A 11 9.72 -24.69 32.99
CA SER A 11 8.82 -23.57 32.72
C SER A 11 7.39 -24.12 32.66
N LYS A 12 6.60 -23.81 33.68
CA LYS A 12 5.15 -24.02 33.65
C LYS A 12 4.62 -23.08 32.60
N VAL A 13 3.99 -23.65 31.57
CA VAL A 13 3.04 -22.97 30.71
C VAL A 13 2.06 -22.25 31.64
N VAL A 14 2.16 -20.92 31.70
CA VAL A 14 1.18 -20.09 32.40
C VAL A 14 -0.06 -20.11 31.52
N GLN A 15 -0.94 -21.07 31.79
CA GLN A 15 -2.32 -20.98 31.33
C GLN A 15 -2.88 -19.68 31.90
N SER A 16 -3.25 -18.75 31.01
CA SER A 16 -4.00 -17.57 31.40
C SER A 16 -5.39 -18.02 31.86
N GLU A 17 -5.50 -18.39 33.13
CA GLU A 17 -6.80 -18.55 33.79
C GLU A 17 -7.45 -17.17 33.84
N TYR A 18 -8.32 -16.89 32.87
CA TYR A 18 -9.34 -15.85 33.01
C TYR A 18 -10.23 -16.25 34.19
N ARG A 19 -9.89 -15.81 35.40
CA ARG A 19 -10.74 -15.99 36.57
C ARG A 19 -11.92 -15.04 36.43
N LYS A 20 -13.09 -15.59 36.06
CA LYS A 20 -14.36 -14.87 36.21
C LYS A 20 -14.53 -14.49 37.68
N HIS A 21 -14.72 -13.19 37.95
CA HIS A 21 -15.15 -12.74 39.27
C HIS A 21 -16.52 -13.38 39.58
N PRO A 22 -16.75 -13.94 40.78
CA PRO A 22 -17.94 -14.72 41.07
C PRO A 22 -19.27 -13.95 40.96
N CYS A 23 -19.24 -12.61 40.91
CA CYS A 23 -20.40 -11.74 40.74
C CYS A 23 -20.70 -11.35 39.27
N GLY A 24 -19.87 -11.74 38.30
CA GLY A 24 -20.05 -11.29 36.90
C GLY A 24 -19.60 -9.85 36.63
N GLU A 25 -19.03 -9.17 37.63
CA GLU A 25 -18.47 -7.82 37.49
C GLU A 25 -16.98 -7.87 37.11
N TYR A 26 -16.56 -6.99 36.22
CA TYR A 26 -15.16 -6.82 35.84
C TYR A 26 -14.45 -5.93 36.87
N THR A 27 -13.28 -6.33 37.32
CA THR A 27 -12.45 -5.47 38.17
C THR A 27 -11.82 -4.35 37.34
N ALA A 28 -11.37 -3.27 38.00
CA ALA A 28 -10.62 -2.21 37.32
C ALA A 28 -9.37 -2.75 36.59
N ASN A 29 -8.71 -3.77 37.14
CA ASN A 29 -7.58 -4.43 36.50
C ASN A 29 -7.99 -5.22 35.24
N ASP A 30 -9.17 -5.84 35.24
CA ASP A 30 -9.71 -6.52 34.05
C ASP A 30 -10.00 -5.51 32.94
N MET A 31 -10.54 -4.34 33.29
CA MET A 31 -10.78 -3.26 32.34
C MET A 31 -9.48 -2.69 31.76
N ILE A 32 -8.46 -2.46 32.60
CA ILE A 32 -7.14 -1.99 32.15
C ILE A 32 -6.49 -3.04 31.24
N GLY A 33 -6.51 -4.32 31.62
CA GLY A 33 -5.94 -5.39 30.80
C GLY A 33 -6.65 -5.57 29.46
N ALA A 34 -7.99 -5.42 29.42
CA ALA A 34 -8.76 -5.44 28.18
C ALA A 34 -8.42 -4.24 27.28
N TRP A 35 -8.27 -3.04 27.87
CA TRP A 35 -7.84 -1.85 27.15
C TRP A 35 -6.42 -1.99 26.58
N GLU A 36 -5.45 -2.44 27.37
CA GLU A 36 -4.07 -2.67 26.93
C GLU A 36 -3.98 -3.72 25.82
N LYS A 37 -4.80 -4.78 25.92
CA LYS A 37 -4.90 -5.80 24.88
C LYS A 37 -5.47 -5.20 23.59
N GLY A 38 -6.62 -4.53 23.66
CA GLY A 38 -7.24 -3.89 22.49
C GLY A 38 -6.35 -2.81 21.86
N TYR A 39 -5.65 -2.03 22.67
CA TYR A 39 -4.70 -1.02 22.21
C TYR A 39 -3.55 -1.67 21.45
N ARG A 40 -2.92 -2.71 22.01
CA ARG A 40 -1.80 -3.42 21.37
C ARG A 40 -2.22 -4.12 20.09
N GLU A 41 -3.32 -4.88 20.12
CA GLU A 41 -3.83 -5.59 18.94
C GLU A 41 -4.27 -4.61 17.84
N GLY A 42 -4.89 -3.49 18.22
CA GLY A 42 -5.24 -2.42 17.29
C GLY A 42 -4.00 -1.75 16.69
N TYR A 43 -3.01 -1.42 17.52
CA TYR A 43 -1.76 -0.80 17.09
C TYR A 43 -0.95 -1.71 16.16
N GLU A 44 -0.77 -2.98 16.51
CA GLU A 44 -0.06 -3.97 15.69
C GLU A 44 -0.77 -4.21 14.35
N ASN A 45 -2.11 -4.27 14.34
CA ASN A 45 -2.87 -4.38 13.10
C ASN A 45 -2.74 -3.13 12.22
N ILE A 46 -2.83 -1.94 12.80
CA ILE A 46 -2.65 -0.67 12.07
C ILE A 46 -1.24 -0.58 11.49
N LEU A 47 -0.20 -0.85 12.30
CA LEU A 47 1.18 -0.86 11.83
C LEU A 47 1.41 -1.91 10.74
N GLY A 48 0.86 -3.12 10.90
CA GLY A 48 0.95 -4.17 9.90
C GLY A 48 0.29 -3.77 8.57
N ASN A 49 -0.84 -3.08 8.63
CA ASN A 49 -1.51 -2.55 7.44
C ASN A 49 -0.71 -1.42 6.80
N ILE A 50 -0.14 -0.49 7.57
CA ILE A 50 0.72 0.58 7.06
C ILE A 50 1.95 -0.03 6.37
N SER A 51 2.63 -0.98 7.00
CA SER A 51 3.82 -1.65 6.41
C SER A 51 3.49 -2.28 5.06
N LYS A 52 2.37 -3.01 4.97
CA LYS A 52 1.92 -3.63 3.71
C LYS A 52 1.61 -2.59 2.64
N ILE A 53 0.95 -1.48 3.00
CA ILE A 53 0.66 -0.38 2.07
C ILE A 53 1.96 0.27 1.60
N THR A 54 2.94 0.45 2.49
CA THR A 54 4.26 1.01 2.13
C THR A 54 5.04 0.08 1.21
N GLU A 55 5.06 -1.24 1.47
CA GLU A 55 5.68 -2.23 0.60
C GLU A 55 5.04 -2.26 -0.79
N LEU A 56 3.70 -2.20 -0.83
CA LEU A 56 2.92 -2.11 -2.06
C LEU A 56 3.26 -0.84 -2.83
N ALA A 57 3.27 0.32 -2.16
CA ALA A 57 3.59 1.61 -2.77
C ALA A 57 5.00 1.62 -3.35
N ASN A 58 6.00 1.16 -2.59
CA ASN A 58 7.39 1.10 -3.04
C ASN A 58 7.56 0.17 -4.25
N SER A 59 6.90 -0.99 -4.23
CA SER A 59 6.95 -1.95 -5.35
C SER A 59 6.29 -1.37 -6.59
N ALA A 60 5.13 -0.75 -6.45
CA ALA A 60 4.41 -0.11 -7.54
C ALA A 60 5.19 1.08 -8.13
N LEU A 61 5.74 1.94 -7.29
CA LEU A 61 6.56 3.08 -7.70
C LEU A 61 7.79 2.64 -8.49
N ARG A 62 8.48 1.58 -8.05
CA ARG A 62 9.65 1.06 -8.78
C ARG A 62 9.30 0.63 -10.20
N VAL A 63 8.24 -0.18 -10.34
CA VAL A 63 7.76 -0.63 -11.65
C VAL A 63 7.38 0.56 -12.53
N MET A 64 6.69 1.53 -11.95
CA MET A 64 6.23 2.70 -12.68
C MET A 64 7.38 3.64 -13.08
N GLN A 65 8.42 3.77 -12.26
CA GLN A 65 9.64 4.51 -12.59
C GLN A 65 10.39 3.85 -13.75
N GLU A 66 10.50 2.52 -13.77
CA GLU A 66 11.11 1.79 -14.87
C GLU A 66 10.30 1.97 -16.17
N PHE A 67 8.97 1.84 -16.11
CA PHE A 67 8.10 2.07 -17.26
C PHE A 67 8.20 3.52 -17.76
N HIS A 68 8.26 4.49 -16.85
CA HIS A 68 8.45 5.88 -17.21
C HIS A 68 9.78 6.13 -17.93
N ALA A 69 10.90 5.68 -17.36
CA ALA A 69 12.23 5.91 -17.93
C ALA A 69 12.42 5.22 -19.29
N ASN A 70 11.87 4.02 -19.45
CA ASN A 70 12.07 3.20 -20.65
C ASN A 70 11.12 3.59 -21.79
N VAL A 71 9.87 3.93 -21.45
CA VAL A 71 8.79 4.13 -22.41
C VAL A 71 8.24 5.55 -22.35
N LEU A 72 7.63 5.95 -21.23
CA LEU A 72 6.77 7.15 -21.20
C LEU A 72 7.52 8.47 -21.41
N ALA A 73 8.73 8.61 -20.86
CA ALA A 73 9.54 9.83 -20.95
C ALA A 73 9.91 10.20 -22.40
N LYS A 74 9.87 9.23 -23.32
CA LYS A 74 10.17 9.43 -24.74
C LYS A 74 8.93 9.55 -25.62
N ASN A 75 7.74 9.36 -25.03
CA ASN A 75 6.48 9.20 -25.75
C ASN A 75 5.40 10.13 -25.18
N GLY A 76 5.70 11.43 -25.05
CA GLY A 76 4.71 12.48 -24.74
C GLY A 76 3.91 12.29 -23.46
N CYS A 77 4.49 11.65 -22.45
CA CYS A 77 3.92 11.62 -21.11
C CYS A 77 4.10 12.98 -20.44
N ARG A 78 3.00 13.58 -19.99
CA ARG A 78 2.98 14.86 -19.28
C ARG A 78 2.89 14.75 -17.77
N GLY A 79 2.41 13.62 -17.27
CA GLY A 79 2.24 13.40 -15.83
C GLY A 79 1.80 11.98 -15.52
N ILE A 80 2.16 11.52 -14.33
CA ILE A 80 1.74 10.22 -13.80
C ILE A 80 1.13 10.45 -12.43
N PHE A 81 -0.10 9.95 -12.25
CA PHE A 81 -0.90 10.14 -11.06
C PHE A 81 -1.16 8.79 -10.40
N LEU A 82 -0.81 8.65 -9.13
CA LEU A 82 -0.96 7.43 -8.35
C LEU A 82 -2.09 7.59 -7.32
N LYS A 83 -2.96 6.58 -7.25
CA LYS A 83 -3.90 6.37 -6.14
C LYS A 83 -3.61 5.02 -5.48
N MET A 84 -3.33 5.06 -4.19
CA MET A 84 -3.15 3.85 -3.39
C MET A 84 -4.49 3.33 -2.89
N LEU A 85 -4.76 2.05 -3.14
CA LEU A 85 -5.87 1.30 -2.57
C LEU A 85 -5.33 0.23 -1.60
N PRO A 86 -6.14 -0.34 -0.71
CA PRO A 86 -5.66 -1.28 0.31
C PRO A 86 -4.90 -2.50 -0.22
N GLN A 87 -5.13 -2.90 -1.48
CA GLN A 87 -4.52 -4.08 -2.10
C GLN A 87 -4.00 -3.81 -3.52
N SER A 88 -4.08 -2.57 -4.00
CA SER A 88 -3.64 -2.22 -5.36
C SER A 88 -3.16 -0.78 -5.45
N ALA A 89 -2.37 -0.50 -6.48
CA ALA A 89 -1.93 0.83 -6.87
C ALA A 89 -2.53 1.13 -8.26
N HIS A 90 -3.25 2.24 -8.37
CA HIS A 90 -3.88 2.68 -9.61
C HIS A 90 -3.12 3.88 -10.16
N PHE A 91 -2.69 3.79 -11.41
CA PHE A 91 -1.98 4.85 -12.09
C PHE A 91 -2.83 5.40 -13.23
N ILE A 92 -2.88 6.73 -13.34
CA ILE A 92 -3.35 7.43 -14.53
C ILE A 92 -2.14 8.09 -15.18
N ILE A 93 -1.91 7.80 -16.45
CA ILE A 93 -0.86 8.41 -17.25
C ILE A 93 -1.50 9.47 -18.16
N ALA A 94 -1.08 10.72 -18.01
CA ALA A 94 -1.42 11.79 -18.93
C ALA A 94 -0.54 11.69 -20.17
N LEU A 95 -1.14 11.35 -21.31
CA LEU A 95 -0.44 11.18 -22.58
C LEU A 95 -0.88 12.27 -23.55
N ASP A 96 0.05 12.80 -24.34
CA ASP A 96 -0.27 13.73 -25.41
C ASP A 96 -1.38 13.18 -26.31
N SER A 97 -2.39 13.99 -26.61
CA SER A 97 -3.52 13.59 -27.45
C SER A 97 -3.07 13.06 -28.81
N ASP A 98 -2.06 13.69 -29.41
CA ASP A 98 -1.49 13.27 -30.71
C ASP A 98 -0.87 11.87 -30.65
N ILE A 99 -0.43 11.44 -29.46
CA ILE A 99 0.07 10.08 -29.24
C ILE A 99 -1.09 9.17 -28.88
N TYR A 100 -1.95 9.56 -27.93
CA TYR A 100 -3.06 8.76 -27.43
C TYR A 100 -3.99 8.26 -28.55
N PHE A 101 -4.30 9.12 -29.53
CA PHE A 101 -5.20 8.78 -30.63
C PHE A 101 -4.50 8.21 -31.87
N ASP A 102 -3.16 8.20 -31.91
CA ASP A 102 -2.40 7.57 -32.99
C ASP A 102 -2.12 6.10 -32.65
N ASP A 103 -2.88 5.21 -33.30
CA ASP A 103 -2.84 3.77 -33.11
C ASP A 103 -1.46 3.14 -33.31
N ASP A 104 -0.63 3.70 -34.21
CA ASP A 104 0.70 3.16 -34.51
C ASP A 104 1.69 3.52 -33.40
N ILE A 105 1.52 4.70 -32.78
CA ILE A 105 2.38 5.19 -31.69
C ILE A 105 1.91 4.66 -30.34
N CYS A 106 0.60 4.65 -30.05
CA CYS A 106 0.10 4.30 -28.72
C CYS A 106 0.06 2.80 -28.44
N ARG A 107 -0.13 1.96 -29.48
CA ARG A 107 -0.23 0.51 -29.34
C ARG A 107 0.95 -0.15 -28.61
N PRO A 108 2.23 0.15 -28.91
CA PRO A 108 3.34 -0.39 -28.13
C PRO A 108 3.29 0.05 -26.65
N ILE A 109 2.93 1.30 -26.37
CA ILE A 109 2.82 1.84 -25.00
C ILE A 109 1.72 1.09 -24.22
N TYR A 110 0.56 0.90 -24.84
CA TYR A 110 -0.57 0.19 -24.22
C TYR A 110 -0.26 -1.29 -24.03
N ASN A 111 0.47 -1.92 -24.95
CA ASN A 111 0.91 -3.31 -24.80
C ASN A 111 1.86 -3.47 -23.62
N ASP A 112 2.82 -2.57 -23.46
CA ASP A 112 3.76 -2.58 -22.33
C ASP A 112 3.01 -2.36 -21.00
N ALA A 113 2.07 -1.42 -20.94
CA ALA A 113 1.22 -1.21 -19.77
C ALA A 113 0.35 -2.44 -19.44
N ALA A 114 -0.23 -3.08 -20.46
CA ALA A 114 -1.01 -4.29 -20.30
C ALA A 114 -0.14 -5.47 -19.81
N GLU A 115 1.11 -5.56 -20.26
CA GLU A 115 2.08 -6.53 -19.75
C GLU A 115 2.39 -6.28 -18.27
N ILE A 116 2.64 -5.02 -17.89
CA ILE A 116 2.87 -4.64 -16.50
C ILE A 116 1.69 -5.06 -15.62
N THR A 117 0.45 -4.69 -15.98
CA THR A 117 -0.74 -5.07 -15.21
C THR A 117 -0.93 -6.59 -15.14
N ARG A 118 -0.52 -7.34 -16.16
CA ARG A 118 -0.59 -8.81 -16.15
C ARG A 118 0.47 -9.43 -15.23
N GLN A 119 1.69 -8.90 -15.24
CA GLN A 119 2.80 -9.40 -14.42
C GLN A 119 2.70 -8.95 -12.95
N THR A 120 2.07 -7.79 -12.72
CA THR A 120 1.91 -7.19 -11.40
C THR A 120 0.43 -7.00 -11.09
N LEU A 121 -0.21 -8.07 -10.57
CA LEU A 121 -1.66 -8.14 -10.33
C LEU A 121 -2.22 -7.04 -9.42
N PHE A 122 -1.37 -6.33 -8.67
CA PHE A 122 -1.75 -5.22 -7.81
C PHE A 122 -1.61 -3.85 -8.50
N ILE A 123 -1.15 -3.77 -9.74
CA ILE A 123 -1.00 -2.51 -10.49
C ILE A 123 -2.08 -2.42 -11.57
N SER A 124 -2.84 -1.33 -11.55
CA SER A 124 -3.74 -0.94 -12.63
C SER A 124 -3.22 0.33 -13.29
N ILE A 125 -3.20 0.35 -14.62
CA ILE A 125 -2.76 1.50 -15.42
C ILE A 125 -3.90 1.91 -16.34
N SER A 126 -4.26 3.18 -16.32
CA SER A 126 -5.13 3.81 -17.29
C SER A 126 -4.45 5.03 -17.91
N PHE A 127 -4.96 5.46 -19.05
CA PHE A 127 -4.44 6.60 -19.80
C PHE A 127 -5.52 7.66 -19.93
N MET A 128 -5.11 8.92 -19.89
CA MET A 128 -5.96 10.05 -20.25
C MET A 128 -5.25 10.91 -21.32
N PRO A 129 -5.96 11.35 -22.36
CA PRO A 129 -5.41 12.27 -23.34
C PRO A 129 -5.31 13.68 -22.74
N CYS A 130 -4.25 14.40 -23.10
CA CYS A 130 -4.07 15.81 -22.74
C CYS A 130 -3.43 16.56 -23.91
N THR A 131 -3.81 17.82 -24.11
CA THR A 131 -3.24 18.66 -25.19
C THR A 131 -2.11 19.55 -24.67
N THR A 132 -2.23 20.00 -23.43
CA THR A 132 -1.23 20.81 -22.72
C THR A 132 -1.14 20.37 -21.26
N ASP A 133 -0.10 20.80 -20.57
CA ASP A 133 0.04 20.54 -19.14
C ASP A 133 -1.13 21.14 -18.33
N ASP A 134 -1.62 22.31 -18.74
CA ASP A 134 -2.77 23.00 -18.13
C ASP A 134 -4.10 22.30 -18.40
N SER A 135 -4.19 21.43 -19.41
CA SER A 135 -5.41 20.67 -19.72
C SER A 135 -5.68 19.52 -18.74
N ILE A 136 -4.71 19.22 -17.87
CA ILE A 136 -4.85 18.20 -16.84
C ILE A 136 -5.58 18.80 -15.62
N ASP A 137 -6.78 18.30 -15.33
CA ASP A 137 -7.55 18.71 -14.14
C ASP A 137 -6.96 18.08 -12.86
N ARG A 138 -5.85 18.66 -12.40
CA ARG A 138 -5.16 18.25 -11.18
C ARG A 138 -6.02 18.40 -9.93
N VAL A 139 -6.93 19.38 -9.92
CA VAL A 139 -7.84 19.62 -8.79
C VAL A 139 -8.83 18.47 -8.67
N ALA A 140 -9.41 18.01 -9.78
CA ALA A 140 -10.26 16.81 -9.78
C ALA A 140 -9.49 15.56 -9.35
N LEU A 141 -8.26 15.37 -9.85
CA LEU A 141 -7.41 14.23 -9.49
C LEU A 141 -7.06 14.22 -8.00
N GLU A 142 -6.70 15.37 -7.44
CA GLU A 142 -6.43 15.52 -6.00
C GLU A 142 -7.68 15.24 -5.16
N ASN A 143 -8.84 15.76 -5.56
CA ASN A 143 -10.12 15.47 -4.90
C ASN A 143 -10.49 13.98 -4.96
N ASP A 144 -10.04 13.27 -5.99
CA ASP A 144 -10.17 11.83 -6.14
C ASP A 144 -9.03 11.03 -5.47
N TYR A 145 -8.17 11.68 -4.68
CA TYR A 145 -7.05 11.10 -3.93
C TYR A 145 -5.93 10.53 -4.81
N TYR A 146 -5.71 11.11 -5.99
CA TYR A 146 -4.50 10.88 -6.77
C TYR A 146 -3.39 11.84 -6.38
N ILE A 147 -2.15 11.35 -6.38
CA ILE A 147 -0.94 12.13 -6.17
C ILE A 147 -0.07 12.09 -7.44
N GLU A 148 0.44 13.24 -7.88
CA GLU A 148 1.38 13.31 -9.01
C GLU A 148 2.77 12.85 -8.54
N ILE A 149 3.34 11.84 -9.21
CA ILE A 149 4.60 11.18 -8.77
C ILE A 149 5.80 11.46 -9.68
N THR A 150 5.60 12.16 -10.79
CA THR A 150 6.67 12.52 -11.75
C THR A 150 6.33 13.83 -12.45
N ARG A 151 7.35 14.68 -12.63
CA ARG A 151 7.40 15.81 -13.57
C ARG A 151 8.61 15.64 -14.46
#